data_AF-A0A0H4JD41-F1
#
_entry.id   AF-A0A0H4JD41-F1
#
_cell.length_a   1.000
_cell.length_b   1.000
_cell.length_c   1.000
_cell.angle_alpha   90.00
_cell.angle_beta   90.00
_cell.angle_gamma   90.00
#
_symmetry.space_group_name_H-M   'P 1'
#
loop_
_entity.id
_entity.type
_entity.pdbx_description
1 polymer ?
#
loop_
_entity_poly.entity_id
_entity_poly.type
_entity_poly.pdbx_seq_one_letter_code
_entity_poly.pdbx_strand_id
1 'polypeptide(L)'
;MKKLLLPTEYYNLEENKREKYLKKVITFIEKSNNPLLKQMLIICNNKMNSHKADFLVHDFHTLFEIENRFLWMVRKSGTQLLALDDPTCEKDNWKWYNWFTAIQRNIKTELYYLVDNKNKTIKKISEAKAIQLMEELNDKYYTDLEQTTHYHSSLS
;
A
#
# COMPACT_ATOMS: atom_id res chain seq x y z
N MET A 1 11.12 -12.39 -15.15
CA MET A 1 11.22 -10.91 -15.23
C MET A 1 12.57 -10.52 -14.64
N LYS A 2 13.33 -9.58 -15.24
CA LYS A 2 14.51 -9.00 -14.56
C LYS A 2 14.05 -8.40 -13.22
N LYS A 3 14.86 -8.55 -12.16
CA LYS A 3 14.64 -8.00 -10.81
C LYS A 3 14.02 -6.60 -10.86
N LEU A 4 12.93 -6.37 -10.13
CA LEU A 4 12.39 -5.04 -9.90
C LEU A 4 13.36 -4.26 -9.00
N LEU A 5 13.50 -2.97 -9.26
CA LEU A 5 14.34 -2.12 -8.42
C LEU A 5 13.58 -1.80 -7.13
N LEU A 6 14.24 -2.08 -6.01
CA LEU A 6 13.78 -1.58 -4.70
C LEU A 6 13.68 -0.05 -4.74
N PRO A 7 12.82 0.57 -3.91
CA PRO A 7 12.70 2.02 -3.86
C PRO A 7 14.05 2.75 -3.72
N THR A 8 14.93 2.27 -2.85
CA THR A 8 16.28 2.82 -2.64
C THR A 8 17.13 2.76 -3.91
N GLU A 9 17.10 1.64 -4.63
CA GLU A 9 17.81 1.47 -5.91
C GLU A 9 17.27 2.43 -6.97
N TYR A 10 15.95 2.64 -7.03
CA TYR A 10 15.31 3.54 -7.98
C TYR A 10 15.69 5.02 -7.78
N TYR A 11 15.66 5.51 -6.54
CA TYR A 11 15.97 6.93 -6.27
C TYR A 11 17.44 7.28 -6.44
N ASN A 12 18.33 6.29 -6.40
CA ASN A 12 19.76 6.45 -6.68
C ASN A 12 20.09 6.53 -8.18
N LEU A 13 19.11 6.30 -9.07
CA LEU A 13 19.31 6.45 -10.50
C LEU A 13 19.26 7.92 -10.93
N GLU A 14 20.05 8.23 -11.96
CA GLU A 14 19.86 9.45 -12.75
C GLU A 14 18.44 9.55 -13.30
N GLU A 15 17.95 10.78 -13.49
CA GLU A 15 16.57 11.05 -13.91
C GLU A 15 16.17 10.34 -15.21
N ASN A 16 17.02 10.39 -16.23
CA ASN A 16 16.80 9.70 -17.51
C ASN A 16 16.66 8.16 -17.35
N LYS A 17 17.35 7.56 -16.38
CA LYS A 17 17.30 6.13 -16.06
C LYS A 17 16.03 5.80 -15.27
N ARG A 18 15.60 6.70 -14.37
CA ARG A 18 14.31 6.58 -13.67
C ARG A 18 13.13 6.58 -14.64
N GLU A 19 13.10 7.51 -15.59
CA GLU A 19 12.05 7.54 -16.61
C GLU A 19 12.01 6.27 -17.46
N LYS A 20 13.17 5.79 -17.92
CA LYS A 20 13.28 4.53 -18.66
C LYS A 20 12.78 3.34 -17.84
N TYR A 21 13.09 3.32 -16.54
CA TYR A 21 12.61 2.30 -15.62
C TYR A 21 11.08 2.33 -15.48
N LEU A 22 10.49 3.50 -15.23
CA LEU A 22 9.04 3.64 -15.12
C LEU A 22 8.32 3.18 -16.39
N LYS A 23 8.82 3.58 -17.57
CA LYS A 23 8.29 3.11 -18.87
C LYS A 23 8.33 1.59 -19.00
N LYS A 24 9.44 0.97 -18.58
CA LYS A 24 9.60 -0.49 -18.57
C LYS A 24 8.59 -1.18 -17.64
N VAL A 25 8.34 -0.65 -16.44
CA VAL A 25 7.35 -1.19 -15.51
C VAL A 25 5.93 -1.07 -16.08
N ILE A 26 5.59 0.08 -16.67
CA ILE A 26 4.29 0.28 -17.35
C ILE A 26 4.08 -0.78 -18.43
N THR A 27 5.04 -0.93 -19.35
CA THR A 27 4.95 -1.93 -20.42
C THR A 27 4.83 -3.35 -19.88
N PHE A 28 5.49 -3.65 -18.76
CA PHE A 28 5.35 -4.94 -18.10
C PHE A 28 3.92 -5.16 -17.58
N ILE A 29 3.33 -4.19 -16.89
CA ILE A 29 1.95 -4.27 -16.38
C ILE A 29 0.95 -4.44 -17.52
N GLU A 30 1.07 -3.65 -18.58
CA GLU A 30 0.20 -3.70 -19.76
C GLU A 30 0.22 -5.07 -20.44
N LYS A 31 1.38 -5.73 -20.48
CA LYS A 31 1.55 -7.08 -21.03
C LYS A 31 1.25 -8.20 -20.03
N SER A 32 1.04 -7.89 -18.76
CA SER A 32 0.77 -8.91 -17.74
C SER A 32 -0.63 -9.53 -17.90
N ASN A 33 -0.79 -10.78 -17.48
CA ASN A 33 -2.12 -11.41 -17.38
C ASN A 33 -2.82 -11.11 -16.04
N ASN A 34 -2.27 -10.22 -15.22
CA ASN A 34 -2.83 -9.89 -13.91
C ASN A 34 -3.86 -8.74 -14.06
N PRO A 35 -5.16 -9.01 -13.92
CA PRO A 35 -6.20 -7.99 -14.12
C PRO A 35 -6.15 -6.89 -13.05
N LEU A 36 -5.74 -7.21 -11.81
CA LEU A 36 -5.60 -6.25 -10.73
C LEU A 36 -4.56 -5.17 -11.08
N LEU A 37 -3.37 -5.59 -11.52
CA LEU A 37 -2.29 -4.65 -11.86
C LEU A 37 -2.70 -3.71 -13.00
N LYS A 38 -3.40 -4.25 -14.01
CA LYS A 38 -3.94 -3.44 -15.12
C LYS A 38 -4.96 -2.41 -14.65
N GLN A 39 -5.89 -2.81 -13.77
CA GLN A 39 -6.89 -1.89 -13.23
C GLN A 39 -6.24 -0.79 -12.37
N MET A 40 -5.28 -1.12 -11.52
CA MET A 40 -4.55 -0.15 -10.71
C MET A 40 -3.76 0.84 -11.59
N LEU A 41 -3.10 0.37 -12.65
CA LEU A 41 -2.42 1.24 -13.61
C LEU A 41 -3.38 2.22 -14.30
N ILE A 42 -4.57 1.76 -14.71
CA ILE A 42 -5.60 2.62 -15.30
C ILE A 42 -6.03 3.70 -14.31
N ILE A 43 -6.28 3.33 -13.04
CA ILE A 43 -6.66 4.28 -11.99
C ILE A 43 -5.55 5.34 -11.79
N CYS A 44 -4.29 4.92 -11.68
CA CYS A 44 -3.16 5.83 -11.54
C CYS A 44 -3.04 6.78 -12.74
N ASN A 45 -3.16 6.28 -13.96
CA ASN A 45 -3.09 7.11 -15.16
C ASN A 45 -4.20 8.15 -15.24
N ASN A 46 -5.38 7.84 -14.70
CA ASN A 46 -6.55 8.73 -14.72
C ASN A 46 -6.55 9.77 -13.58
N LYS A 47 -5.82 9.52 -12.49
CA LYS A 47 -5.91 10.33 -11.27
C LYS A 47 -4.63 11.07 -10.91
N MET A 48 -3.48 10.58 -11.39
CA MET A 48 -2.19 11.15 -11.04
C MET A 48 -1.62 11.95 -12.21
N ASN A 49 -1.43 13.24 -11.98
CA ASN A 49 -0.77 14.14 -12.94
C ASN A 49 0.75 14.11 -12.79
N SER A 50 1.26 13.78 -11.60
CA SER A 50 2.68 13.69 -11.28
C SER A 50 2.92 12.55 -10.28
N HIS A 51 4.17 12.11 -10.13
CA HIS A 51 4.61 11.11 -9.12
C HIS A 51 4.05 9.68 -9.28
N LYS A 52 4.01 9.14 -10.51
CA LYS A 52 3.65 7.72 -10.73
C LYS A 52 4.62 6.71 -10.08
N ALA A 53 5.76 7.16 -9.57
CA ALA A 53 6.74 6.33 -8.88
C ALA A 53 6.17 5.67 -7.61
N ASP A 54 5.26 6.34 -6.90
CA ASP A 54 4.60 5.77 -5.71
C ASP A 54 3.93 4.44 -6.05
N PHE A 55 3.13 4.41 -7.12
CA PHE A 55 2.54 3.18 -7.60
C PHE A 55 3.58 2.26 -8.25
N LEU A 56 4.31 2.74 -9.26
CA LEU A 56 5.14 1.92 -10.15
C LEU A 56 6.43 1.38 -9.50
N VAL A 57 6.78 1.87 -8.31
CA VAL A 57 7.97 1.44 -7.57
C VAL A 57 7.58 0.86 -6.22
N HIS A 58 6.81 1.59 -5.40
CA HIS A 58 6.53 1.15 -4.02
C HIS A 58 5.36 0.19 -3.97
N ASP A 59 4.14 0.63 -4.31
CA ASP A 59 2.94 -0.22 -4.21
C ASP A 59 3.07 -1.48 -5.08
N PHE A 60 3.68 -1.32 -6.26
CA PHE A 60 3.94 -2.40 -7.17
C PHE A 60 4.86 -3.47 -6.57
N HIS A 61 5.93 -3.08 -5.85
CA HIS A 61 6.78 -4.04 -5.16
C HIS A 61 6.00 -4.83 -4.10
N THR A 62 5.27 -4.12 -3.25
CA THR A 62 4.47 -4.70 -2.16
C THR A 62 3.47 -5.75 -2.67
N LEU A 63 2.83 -5.51 -3.82
CA LEU A 63 1.89 -6.45 -4.43
C LEU A 63 2.53 -7.76 -4.93
N PHE A 64 3.84 -7.79 -5.19
CA PHE A 64 4.54 -9.03 -5.55
C PHE A 64 5.06 -9.79 -4.33
N GLU A 65 5.30 -9.08 -3.23
CA GLU A 65 5.89 -9.65 -2.02
C GLU A 65 4.83 -10.20 -1.06
N ILE A 66 3.60 -9.67 -1.08
CA ILE A 66 2.58 -9.95 -0.07
C ILE A 66 1.24 -10.34 -0.72
N GLU A 67 0.73 -11.53 -0.42
CA GLU A 67 -0.53 -12.07 -0.97
C GLU A 67 -1.81 -11.68 -0.19
N ASN A 68 -1.79 -10.56 0.54
CA ASN A 68 -2.86 -10.17 1.47
C ASN A 68 -3.86 -9.14 0.90
N ARG A 69 -4.80 -8.68 1.73
CA ARG A 69 -5.64 -7.52 1.42
C ARG A 69 -4.92 -6.23 1.83
N PHE A 70 -5.23 -5.16 1.10
CA PHE A 70 -4.67 -3.85 1.30
C PHE A 70 -5.74 -2.76 1.23
N LEU A 71 -5.56 -1.71 2.02
CA LEU A 71 -6.17 -0.42 1.76
C LEU A 71 -5.25 0.36 0.82
N TRP A 72 -5.75 0.70 -0.36
CA TRP A 72 -5.04 1.53 -1.33
C TRP A 72 -5.64 2.93 -1.39
N MET A 73 -4.82 3.92 -1.07
CA MET A 73 -5.18 5.33 -1.10
C MET A 73 -4.63 5.97 -2.36
N VAL A 74 -5.49 6.61 -3.15
CA VAL A 74 -5.10 7.30 -4.38
C VAL A 74 -5.31 8.81 -4.20
N ARG A 75 -4.25 9.57 -4.46
CA ARG A 75 -4.17 11.01 -4.27
C ARG A 75 -3.59 11.64 -5.53
N LYS A 76 -3.80 12.95 -5.70
CA LYS A 76 -3.17 13.70 -6.80
C LYS A 76 -1.64 13.64 -6.77
N SER A 77 -1.07 13.62 -5.57
CA SER A 77 0.38 13.65 -5.33
C SER A 77 1.05 12.28 -5.32
N GLY A 78 0.30 11.19 -5.37
CA GLY A 78 0.86 9.87 -5.05
C GLY A 78 -0.18 8.81 -4.73
N THR A 79 0.30 7.61 -4.47
CA THR A 79 -0.50 6.50 -3.94
C THR A 79 0.12 5.96 -2.66
N GLN A 80 -0.63 5.17 -1.92
CA GLN A 80 -0.10 4.44 -0.78
C GLN A 80 -0.91 3.16 -0.59
N LEU A 81 -0.20 2.03 -0.59
CA LEU A 81 -0.74 0.73 -0.21
C LEU A 81 -0.43 0.45 1.27
N LEU A 82 -1.46 0.08 2.04
CA LEU A 82 -1.36 -0.27 3.46
C LEU A 82 -1.87 -1.71 3.62
N ALA A 83 -1.06 -2.60 4.18
CA ALA A 83 -1.47 -4.00 4.38
C ALA A 83 -2.48 -4.12 5.53
N LEU A 84 -3.56 -4.88 5.31
CA LEU A 84 -4.62 -5.10 6.31
C LEU A 84 -4.50 -6.46 7.03
N ASP A 85 -3.81 -7.44 6.45
CA ASP A 85 -3.75 -8.80 7.00
C ASP A 85 -2.33 -9.38 7.07
N ASP A 86 -1.30 -8.54 7.05
CA ASP A 86 0.08 -9.03 7.12
C ASP A 86 0.50 -9.28 8.58
N PRO A 87 0.86 -10.52 8.97
CA PRO A 87 1.31 -10.84 10.33
C PRO A 87 2.63 -10.13 10.68
N THR A 88 3.44 -9.71 9.71
CA THR A 88 4.61 -8.86 9.98
C THR A 88 4.22 -7.47 10.46
N CYS A 89 2.99 -7.03 10.16
CA CYS A 89 2.47 -5.78 10.68
C CYS A 89 2.24 -5.82 12.20
N GLU A 90 2.18 -6.97 12.88
CA GLU A 90 2.04 -7.03 14.35
C GLU A 90 3.07 -6.16 15.09
N LYS A 91 4.28 -5.99 14.53
CA LYS A 91 5.33 -5.13 15.08
C LYS A 91 5.22 -3.65 14.66
N ASP A 92 4.54 -3.37 13.55
CA ASP A 92 4.53 -2.06 12.88
C ASP A 92 3.12 -1.47 12.68
N ASN A 93 2.05 -2.11 13.19
CA ASN A 93 0.65 -1.71 12.97
C ASN A 93 0.33 -0.33 13.49
N TRP A 94 0.88 0.03 14.66
CA TRP A 94 0.80 1.39 15.18
C TRP A 94 1.33 2.42 14.17
N LYS A 95 2.36 2.07 13.39
CA LYS A 95 2.91 2.96 12.35
C LYS A 95 1.95 3.09 11.17
N TRP A 96 1.28 2.02 10.74
CA TRP A 96 0.32 2.08 9.62
C TRP A 96 -0.91 2.93 9.94
N TYR A 97 -1.49 2.76 11.14
CA TYR A 97 -2.61 3.61 11.58
C TYR A 97 -2.18 5.08 11.75
N ASN A 98 -1.01 5.33 12.32
CA ASN A 98 -0.46 6.70 12.42
C ASN A 98 -0.14 7.32 11.06
N TRP A 99 0.39 6.54 10.11
CA TRP A 99 0.60 7.02 8.75
C TRP A 99 -0.72 7.32 8.05
N PHE A 100 -1.72 6.45 8.19
CA PHE A 100 -3.05 6.70 7.67
C PHE A 100 -3.61 8.02 8.22
N THR A 101 -3.63 8.19 9.55
CA THR A 101 -4.15 9.41 10.18
C THR A 101 -3.33 10.66 9.83
N ALA A 102 -2.00 10.55 9.73
CA ALA A 102 -1.14 11.65 9.30
C ALA A 102 -1.43 12.07 7.86
N ILE A 103 -1.67 11.10 6.96
CA ILE A 103 -2.07 11.38 5.58
C ILE A 103 -3.43 12.07 5.57
N GLN A 104 -4.43 11.54 6.28
CA GLN A 104 -5.77 12.14 6.34
C GLN A 104 -5.76 13.60 6.79
N ARG A 105 -4.93 13.94 7.78
CA ARG A 105 -4.85 15.29 8.33
C ARG A 105 -4.16 16.30 7.40
N ASN A 106 -3.17 15.86 6.63
CA ASN A 106 -2.29 16.77 5.90
C ASN A 106 -2.52 16.76 4.38
N ILE A 107 -3.11 15.70 3.84
CA ILE A 107 -3.23 15.47 2.42
C ILE A 107 -4.62 14.93 2.10
N LYS A 108 -5.37 15.68 1.30
CA LYS A 108 -6.68 15.23 0.83
C LYS A 108 -6.53 13.97 -0.02
N THR A 109 -7.06 12.86 0.47
CA THR A 109 -7.17 11.63 -0.30
C THR A 109 -8.41 11.69 -1.19
N GLU A 110 -8.26 11.33 -2.46
CA GLU A 110 -9.38 11.44 -3.42
C GLU A 110 -10.20 10.16 -3.47
N LEU A 111 -9.54 9.00 -3.40
CA LEU A 111 -10.17 7.71 -3.58
C LEU A 111 -9.54 6.67 -2.66
N TYR A 112 -10.40 5.78 -2.17
CA TYR A 112 -10.03 4.62 -1.38
C TYR A 112 -10.45 3.36 -2.12
N TYR A 113 -9.57 2.38 -2.12
CA TYR A 113 -9.82 1.07 -2.69
C TYR A 113 -9.44 -0.02 -1.71
N LEU A 114 -10.30 -1.03 -1.58
CA LEU A 114 -9.92 -2.31 -0.99
C LEU A 114 -9.35 -3.18 -2.11
N VAL A 115 -8.09 -3.58 -1.96
CA VAL A 115 -7.38 -4.45 -2.89
C VAL A 115 -7.26 -5.82 -2.25
N ASP A 116 -7.72 -6.86 -2.93
CA ASP A 116 -7.53 -8.25 -2.55
C ASP A 116 -6.55 -8.88 -3.54
N ASN A 117 -5.27 -8.97 -3.13
CA ASN A 117 -4.24 -9.46 -4.02
C ASN A 117 -4.34 -10.98 -4.24
N LYS A 118 -4.90 -11.74 -3.30
CA LYS A 118 -5.12 -13.18 -3.46
C LYS A 118 -6.16 -13.46 -4.54
N ASN A 119 -7.31 -12.78 -4.45
CA ASN A 119 -8.42 -12.94 -5.38
C ASN A 119 -8.31 -12.05 -6.64
N LYS A 120 -7.25 -11.23 -6.73
CA LYS A 120 -6.99 -10.30 -7.83
C LYS A 120 -8.16 -9.33 -8.08
N THR A 121 -8.76 -8.82 -7.00
CA THR A 121 -9.89 -7.87 -7.07
C THR A 121 -9.54 -6.52 -6.47
N ILE A 122 -10.21 -5.48 -6.95
CA ILE A 122 -10.13 -4.12 -6.42
C ILE A 122 -11.53 -3.52 -6.39
N LYS A 123 -11.90 -2.95 -5.26
CA LYS A 123 -13.22 -2.33 -5.05
C LYS A 123 -13.06 -0.94 -4.47
N LYS A 124 -13.67 0.06 -5.10
CA LYS A 124 -13.76 1.40 -4.54
C LYS A 124 -14.61 1.36 -3.26
N ILE A 125 -14.13 1.98 -2.19
CA ILE A 125 -14.84 2.09 -0.91
C ILE A 125 -15.01 3.56 -0.51
N SER A 126 -15.89 3.83 0.45
CA SER A 126 -16.02 5.14 1.06
C SER A 126 -14.86 5.43 2.02
N GLU A 127 -14.62 6.70 2.29
CA GLU A 127 -13.69 7.14 3.33
C GLU A 127 -14.06 6.58 4.70
N ALA A 128 -15.35 6.64 5.08
CA ALA A 128 -15.83 6.06 6.32
C ALA A 128 -15.48 4.56 6.44
N LYS A 129 -15.59 3.80 5.33
CA LYS A 129 -15.20 2.39 5.35
C LYS A 129 -13.69 2.20 5.44
N ALA A 130 -12.90 3.08 4.82
CA ALA A 130 -11.44 3.07 4.94
C ALA A 130 -10.99 3.34 6.38
N ILE A 131 -11.59 4.34 7.04
CA ILE A 131 -11.35 4.64 8.46
C ILE A 131 -11.71 3.43 9.32
N GLN A 132 -12.91 2.88 9.14
CA GLN A 132 -13.36 1.69 9.88
C GLN A 132 -12.37 0.51 9.75
N LEU A 133 -11.89 0.23 8.55
CA LEU A 133 -10.92 -0.86 8.33
C LEU A 133 -9.59 -0.61 9.05
N MET A 134 -9.15 0.64 9.13
CA MET A 134 -7.91 1.00 9.83
C MET A 134 -8.07 0.99 11.35
N GLU A 135 -9.25 1.32 11.87
CA GLU A 135 -9.60 1.17 13.29
C GLU A 135 -9.68 -0.31 13.69
N GLU A 136 -10.39 -1.14 12.92
CA GLU A 136 -10.44 -2.60 13.10
C GLU A 136 -9.03 -3.21 13.09
N LEU A 137 -8.16 -2.74 12.20
CA LEU A 137 -6.76 -3.14 12.16
C LEU A 137 -6.02 -2.72 13.43
N ASN A 138 -6.14 -1.46 13.85
CA ASN A 138 -5.48 -0.95 15.05
C ASN A 138 -5.92 -1.75 16.27
N ASP A 139 -7.23 -1.94 16.48
CA ASP A 139 -7.79 -2.62 17.63
C ASP A 139 -7.28 -4.06 17.73
N LYS A 140 -7.34 -4.82 16.62
CA LYS A 140 -6.88 -6.21 16.56
C LYS A 140 -5.48 -6.39 17.16
N TYR A 141 -4.57 -5.48 16.85
CA TYR A 141 -3.17 -5.61 17.24
C TYR A 141 -2.78 -4.77 18.47
N TYR A 142 -3.66 -3.89 18.96
CA TYR A 142 -3.48 -3.20 20.23
C TYR A 142 -3.96 -4.04 21.42
N THR A 143 -5.02 -4.85 21.27
CA THR A 143 -5.49 -5.77 22.32
C THR A 143 -4.51 -6.90 22.64
N ASP A 144 -3.64 -7.29 21.71
CA ASP A 144 -2.66 -8.37 21.92
C ASP A 144 -1.43 -7.92 22.76
N LEU A 145 -1.15 -6.62 22.82
CA LEU A 145 -0.05 -6.05 23.63
C LEU A 145 -0.41 -5.89 25.11
N GLU A 146 -1.69 -5.64 25.44
CA GLU A 146 -2.14 -5.56 26.83
C GLU A 146 -2.28 -6.94 27.50
N GLN A 147 -2.62 -7.99 26.73
CA GLN A 147 -2.71 -9.36 27.27
C GLN A 147 -1.33 -9.98 27.53
N THR A 148 -0.31 -9.62 26.76
CA THR A 148 1.07 -10.11 26.96
C THR A 148 1.81 -9.40 28.10
N THR A 149 1.45 -8.16 28.44
CA THR A 149 2.04 -7.43 29.58
C THR A 149 1.42 -7.80 30.93
N HIS A 150 0.17 -8.27 30.97
CA HIS A 150 -0.44 -8.77 32.21
C HIS A 150 -0.02 -10.19 32.61
N TYR A 151 0.50 -11.00 31.68
CA TYR A 151 0.99 -12.34 32.01
C TYR A 151 2.39 -12.36 32.66
N HIS A 152 3.17 -11.28 32.50
CA HIS A 152 4.50 -11.15 33.12
C HIS A 152 4.51 -10.39 34.46
N SER A 153 3.42 -9.70 34.81
CA SER A 153 3.28 -8.99 36.10
C SER A 153 2.58 -9.81 37.20
N SER A 154 2.07 -11.00 36.87
CA SER A 154 1.41 -11.92 37.81
C SER A 154 2.30 -13.09 38.25
N LEU A 155 3.59 -13.10 37.86
CA LEU A 155 4.60 -14.10 38.24
C LEU A 155 5.75 -13.51 39.08
N SER A 156 5.59 -12.30 39.60
CA SER A 156 6.52 -11.64 40.51
C SER A 156 5.94 -11.47 41.90
#